data_AF-A0A176RS74-F1
#
_entry.id   AF-A0A176RS74-F1
#
_cell.length_a   1.000
_cell.length_b   1.000
_cell.length_c   1.000
_cell.angle_alpha   90.00
_cell.angle_beta   90.00
_cell.angle_gamma   90.00
#
_symmetry.space_group_name_H-M   'P 1'
#
loop_
_entity.id
_entity.type
_entity.pdbx_description
1 polymer ?
#
loop_
_entity_poly.entity_id
_entity_poly.type
_entity_poly.pdbx_seq_one_letter_code
_entity_poly.pdbx_strand_id
1 'polypeptide(L)'
;WSNPNVDYNGQPTGIIDTDPQSAFNTKSLNNTAFTVANFRLPPELPINLPTTGQSTVYETGDDGDIQAGVEWPTPRFADNGDGTITDNLTGLMWLKQADCLGSDFWQEALDKVSDFNYNPAADNCTDYTATYPDWRLPNINELESLVNVGVSIPADWLNGQGFINVQAADYWSSTTLSNINTAAYIVKMANGDLGNPTKNVASNSIWAVRGTTAEPAQLWNTGQLATYYGEDDGYWQTGVPWSDSRFTDNGNGTITDNLTSLMWLNDASCLGTASWQSALTAAAENCADYEGSYSDWRLPNRKELYSLIDFSQNAPALPSGHPFQNVQSGAHWSSSTYATDTNMAWRVSLWTGGTAEIDKTSNTFVLLVRGGTTSTGDPDISVNPSSHNFGSLIVGNSSSPQTFTISNVGDVDLEITSVTLTGGNVSDFSLQNDSCSAETIIPSETCTVEGVFSPQSLGLKQATLSIVSNDPDTPQFDVSLTGTGVDDNPPPPLVPTIHAVSGGGYWNSVDTWVEGRVPDEDDVVEINGTVRINISTIVAGMVVTAGSVLEKQGITTNYTLTVNGDVIN
;
A
#
# COMPACT_ATOMS: atom_id res chain seq x y z
N TRP A 1 38.58 -44.11 -7.71
CA TRP A 1 38.35 -44.38 -6.27
C TRP A 1 37.13 -45.29 -6.15
N SER A 2 37.15 -46.20 -5.18
CA SER A 2 36.34 -47.43 -5.10
C SER A 2 34.87 -47.21 -4.69
N ASN A 3 33.98 -47.98 -5.33
CA ASN A 3 32.57 -48.21 -4.95
C ASN A 3 32.50 -49.03 -3.64
N PRO A 4 31.75 -48.63 -2.59
CA PRO A 4 31.81 -49.29 -1.29
C PRO A 4 30.86 -50.51 -1.11
N ASN A 5 30.12 -50.98 -2.11
CA ASN A 5 29.05 -51.98 -1.90
C ASN A 5 29.28 -53.36 -2.53
N VAL A 6 30.46 -53.97 -2.37
CA VAL A 6 30.68 -55.39 -2.75
C VAL A 6 31.72 -56.06 -1.84
N ASP A 7 31.45 -57.29 -1.37
CA ASP A 7 32.42 -58.10 -0.62
C ASP A 7 33.33 -58.95 -1.54
N TYR A 8 34.33 -59.61 -0.95
CA TYR A 8 35.40 -60.34 -1.65
C TYR A 8 34.93 -61.59 -2.44
N ASN A 9 33.65 -61.96 -2.38
CA ASN A 9 33.08 -63.10 -3.11
C ASN A 9 31.97 -62.72 -4.11
N GLY A 10 31.70 -61.43 -4.33
CA GLY A 10 30.89 -60.97 -5.46
C GLY A 10 29.40 -61.33 -5.40
N GLN A 11 28.78 -61.29 -4.21
CA GLN A 11 27.32 -61.35 -4.06
C GLN A 11 26.77 -60.04 -3.46
N PRO A 12 25.56 -59.57 -3.87
CA PRO A 12 24.95 -58.38 -3.28
C PRO A 12 24.37 -58.69 -1.90
N THR A 13 24.84 -58.01 -0.86
CA THR A 13 24.27 -58.10 0.49
C THR A 13 23.08 -57.13 0.60
N GLY A 14 21.89 -57.60 0.21
CA GLY A 14 20.63 -56.89 0.46
C GLY A 14 20.12 -57.14 1.88
N ILE A 15 19.76 -56.06 2.59
CA ILE A 15 18.69 -56.09 3.58
C ILE A 15 17.50 -55.42 2.88
N ILE A 16 16.44 -56.19 2.64
CA ILE A 16 15.16 -55.64 2.20
C ILE A 16 14.46 -55.18 3.49
N ASP A 17 14.27 -53.87 3.63
CA ASP A 17 13.38 -53.29 4.64
C ASP A 17 11.98 -53.17 4.02
N THR A 18 10.97 -53.70 4.72
CA THR A 18 9.55 -53.70 4.30
C THR A 18 8.65 -52.95 5.28
N ASP A 19 9.18 -51.98 6.04
CA ASP A 19 8.39 -51.17 6.97
C ASP A 19 8.40 -49.66 6.58
N PRO A 20 7.24 -49.03 6.24
CA PRO A 20 7.21 -47.65 5.74
C PRO A 20 7.25 -46.58 6.86
N GLN A 21 7.78 -46.87 8.06
CA GLN A 21 7.75 -45.90 9.17
C GLN A 21 9.01 -45.79 10.05
N SER A 22 10.20 -46.15 9.56
CA SER A 22 11.43 -45.93 10.35
C SER A 22 12.63 -45.39 9.56
N ALA A 23 12.70 -44.07 9.41
CA ALA A 23 13.93 -43.35 9.06
C ALA A 23 14.21 -42.22 10.05
N PHE A 24 14.18 -42.51 11.35
CA PHE A 24 14.83 -41.71 12.39
C PHE A 24 15.56 -42.66 13.33
N ASN A 25 16.87 -42.84 13.11
CA ASN A 25 17.75 -43.42 14.12
C ASN A 25 18.79 -42.36 14.49
N THR A 26 18.48 -41.61 15.53
CA THR A 26 19.44 -40.85 16.32
C THR A 26 20.44 -41.84 16.92
N LYS A 27 21.71 -41.70 16.53
CA LYS A 27 22.79 -42.44 17.19
C LYS A 27 22.90 -41.90 18.61
N SER A 28 22.50 -42.71 19.59
CA SER A 28 22.58 -42.35 21.00
C SER A 28 24.04 -42.14 21.43
N LEU A 29 24.33 -40.94 21.93
CA LEU A 29 25.46 -40.71 22.83
C LEU A 29 24.85 -40.45 24.21
N ASN A 30 24.84 -41.50 25.02
CA ASN A 30 24.57 -41.37 26.45
C ASN A 30 25.81 -40.83 27.16
N ASN A 31 25.56 -39.80 27.98
CA ASN A 31 26.27 -39.46 29.21
C ASN A 31 27.49 -38.52 29.10
N THR A 32 27.24 -37.21 29.18
CA THR A 32 27.64 -36.34 30.31
C THR A 32 26.90 -35.01 30.17
N ALA A 33 26.41 -34.46 31.28
CA ALA A 33 25.61 -33.24 31.35
C ALA A 33 26.27 -32.05 30.64
N PHE A 34 25.76 -31.71 29.45
CA PHE A 34 25.75 -30.34 28.96
C PHE A 34 24.29 -29.90 29.08
N THR A 35 23.99 -29.11 30.12
CA THR A 35 22.85 -28.20 30.05
C THR A 35 23.08 -27.34 28.81
N VAL A 36 22.34 -27.61 27.75
CA VAL A 36 22.13 -26.63 26.69
C VAL A 36 21.49 -25.46 27.41
N ALA A 37 22.30 -24.46 27.76
CA ALA A 37 21.76 -23.15 28.01
C ALA A 37 20.92 -22.85 26.77
N ASN A 38 19.62 -22.67 26.97
CA ASN A 38 18.74 -22.14 25.94
C ASN A 38 19.43 -20.88 25.42
N PHE A 39 20.13 -21.00 24.29
CA PHE A 39 20.51 -19.85 23.50
C PHE A 39 19.17 -19.35 22.96
N ARG A 40 18.50 -18.56 23.79
CA ARG A 40 17.45 -17.66 23.34
C ARG A 40 18.20 -16.72 22.42
N LEU A 41 18.04 -16.92 21.11
CA LEU A 41 18.37 -15.87 20.15
C LEU A 41 17.72 -14.59 20.70
N PRO A 42 18.39 -13.42 20.62
CA PRO A 42 17.72 -12.17 20.99
C PRO A 42 16.36 -12.12 20.28
N PRO A 43 15.31 -11.54 20.89
CA PRO A 43 14.04 -11.37 20.19
C PRO A 43 14.36 -10.79 18.81
N GLU A 44 13.94 -11.49 17.76
CA GLU A 44 14.23 -11.05 16.40
C GLU A 44 13.72 -9.61 16.27
N LEU A 45 14.56 -8.73 15.68
CA LEU A 45 14.18 -7.35 15.43
C LEU A 45 12.84 -7.34 14.65
N PRO A 46 11.99 -6.34 14.86
CA PRO A 46 10.75 -6.22 14.12
C PRO A 46 11.05 -6.28 12.61
N ILE A 47 10.20 -6.98 11.87
CA ILE A 47 10.27 -7.02 10.42
C ILE A 47 9.75 -5.72 9.84
N ASN A 48 10.42 -5.27 8.79
CA ASN A 48 9.90 -4.19 7.98
C ASN A 48 9.01 -4.77 6.87
N LEU A 49 7.74 -4.36 6.84
CA LEU A 49 6.80 -4.73 5.79
C LEU A 49 7.09 -3.94 4.50
N PRO A 50 6.95 -4.53 3.31
CA PRO A 50 7.09 -3.79 2.06
C PRO A 50 5.90 -2.86 1.82
N THR A 51 6.14 -1.75 1.10
CA THR A 51 5.03 -0.98 0.50
C THR A 51 4.24 -1.85 -0.47
N THR A 52 2.97 -1.49 -0.71
CA THR A 52 2.08 -2.25 -1.60
C THR A 52 2.38 -2.06 -3.09
N GLY A 53 3.21 -1.06 -3.43
CA GLY A 53 3.44 -0.58 -4.78
C GLY A 53 2.41 0.43 -5.29
N GLN A 54 1.38 0.75 -4.50
CA GLN A 54 0.46 1.85 -4.81
C GLN A 54 1.13 3.19 -4.49
N SER A 55 1.45 3.97 -5.53
CA SER A 55 2.01 5.32 -5.40
C SER A 55 1.08 6.42 -5.92
N THR A 56 -0.05 6.04 -6.52
CA THR A 56 -1.06 7.00 -7.01
C THR A 56 -1.99 7.35 -5.86
N VAL A 57 -2.08 8.63 -5.52
CA VAL A 57 -3.05 9.16 -4.57
C VAL A 57 -4.42 9.24 -5.25
N TYR A 58 -5.40 8.48 -4.77
CA TYR A 58 -6.79 8.59 -5.22
C TYR A 58 -7.65 9.39 -4.25
N GLU A 59 -7.36 9.30 -2.95
CA GLU A 59 -7.98 10.09 -1.88
C GLU A 59 -6.94 10.38 -0.79
N THR A 60 -7.08 11.48 -0.05
CA THR A 60 -6.24 11.76 1.12
C THR A 60 -6.40 10.66 2.19
N GLY A 61 -5.29 10.17 2.72
CA GLY A 61 -5.23 9.09 3.69
C GLY A 61 -5.26 7.68 3.08
N ASP A 62 -5.31 7.55 1.76
CA ASP A 62 -5.21 6.26 1.09
C ASP A 62 -3.76 5.73 1.05
N ASP A 63 -3.58 4.51 0.56
CA ASP A 63 -2.27 3.86 0.50
C ASP A 63 -1.28 4.58 -0.42
N GLY A 64 -1.75 5.27 -1.46
CA GLY A 64 -0.90 6.07 -2.34
C GLY A 64 -0.46 7.39 -1.72
N ASP A 65 -1.25 7.95 -0.80
CA ASP A 65 -0.92 9.14 -0.02
C ASP A 65 0.09 8.81 1.09
N ILE A 66 -0.13 7.70 1.81
CA ILE A 66 0.65 7.33 2.99
C ILE A 66 1.90 6.52 2.64
N GLN A 67 1.80 5.59 1.68
CA GLN A 67 2.87 4.70 1.23
C GLN A 67 3.62 4.01 2.39
N ALA A 68 2.87 3.53 3.39
CA ALA A 68 3.44 2.87 4.56
C ALA A 68 4.19 1.58 4.19
N GLY A 69 5.40 1.41 4.74
CA GLY A 69 6.28 0.27 4.53
C GLY A 69 7.60 0.64 3.84
N VAL A 70 8.41 -0.35 3.55
CA VAL A 70 9.71 -0.19 2.88
C VAL A 70 9.51 0.09 1.40
N GLU A 71 10.09 1.20 0.93
CA GLU A 71 10.13 1.55 -0.49
C GLU A 71 10.86 0.46 -1.28
N TRP A 72 10.39 0.19 -2.50
CA TRP A 72 11.01 -0.83 -3.34
C TRP A 72 12.38 -0.38 -3.89
N PRO A 73 13.40 -1.24 -3.85
CA PRO A 73 14.68 -0.95 -4.49
C PRO A 73 14.55 -0.69 -6.00
N THR A 74 15.49 0.07 -6.56
CA THR A 74 15.58 0.30 -8.02
C THR A 74 16.92 -0.21 -8.56
N PRO A 75 16.95 -1.33 -9.32
CA PRO A 75 15.82 -2.18 -9.69
C PRO A 75 15.39 -3.11 -8.54
N ARG A 76 14.10 -3.42 -8.46
CA ARG A 76 13.57 -4.42 -7.53
C ARG A 76 13.97 -5.82 -7.97
N PHE A 77 13.78 -6.14 -9.26
CA PHE A 77 14.09 -7.46 -9.81
C PHE A 77 15.39 -7.39 -10.63
N ALA A 78 16.34 -8.26 -10.28
CA ALA A 78 17.62 -8.38 -10.96
C ALA A 78 17.72 -9.71 -11.70
N ASP A 79 17.88 -9.66 -13.02
CA ASP A 79 18.16 -10.84 -13.84
C ASP A 79 19.60 -11.31 -13.61
N ASN A 80 19.75 -12.58 -13.21
CA ASN A 80 21.06 -13.18 -12.92
C ASN A 80 21.75 -13.72 -14.18
N GLY A 81 21.07 -13.74 -15.33
CA GLY A 81 21.60 -14.24 -16.59
C GLY A 81 21.75 -15.76 -16.67
N ASP A 82 21.17 -16.48 -15.72
CA ASP A 82 21.22 -17.95 -15.59
C ASP A 82 19.82 -18.60 -15.58
N GLY A 83 18.81 -17.85 -16.01
CA GLY A 83 17.39 -18.25 -15.99
C GLY A 83 16.69 -17.99 -14.66
N THR A 84 17.31 -17.23 -13.75
CA THR A 84 16.71 -16.82 -12.47
C THR A 84 16.65 -15.29 -12.32
N ILE A 85 15.73 -14.83 -11.47
CA ILE A 85 15.61 -13.43 -11.06
C ILE A 85 15.70 -13.34 -9.54
N THR A 86 16.53 -12.42 -9.04
CA THR A 86 16.59 -12.04 -7.62
C THR A 86 15.64 -10.88 -7.36
N ASP A 87 14.76 -11.00 -6.35
CA ASP A 87 13.98 -9.89 -5.82
C ASP A 87 14.77 -9.19 -4.71
N ASN A 88 15.39 -8.05 -5.03
CA ASN A 88 16.20 -7.24 -4.11
C ASN A 88 15.39 -6.65 -2.94
N LEU A 89 14.06 -6.73 -2.96
CA LEU A 89 13.22 -6.32 -1.84
C LEU A 89 13.18 -7.41 -0.75
N THR A 90 13.04 -8.68 -1.16
CA THR A 90 12.73 -9.80 -0.26
C THR A 90 13.87 -10.81 -0.11
N GLY A 91 14.84 -10.81 -1.03
CA GLY A 91 15.95 -11.77 -1.08
C GLY A 91 15.58 -13.10 -1.69
N LEU A 92 14.34 -13.23 -2.13
CA LEU A 92 13.86 -14.42 -2.82
C LEU A 92 14.41 -14.44 -4.25
N MET A 93 14.70 -15.65 -4.72
CA MET A 93 15.10 -15.92 -6.08
C MET A 93 14.02 -16.77 -6.74
N TRP A 94 13.60 -16.34 -7.92
CA TRP A 94 12.50 -16.92 -8.67
C TRP A 94 13.00 -17.47 -10.00
N LEU A 95 12.35 -18.52 -10.50
CA LEU A 95 12.52 -18.89 -11.91
C LEU A 95 12.10 -17.71 -12.79
N LYS A 96 12.96 -17.32 -13.74
CA LYS A 96 12.69 -16.19 -14.63
C LYS A 96 11.48 -16.45 -15.54
N GLN A 97 11.34 -17.69 -16.01
CA GLN A 97 10.20 -18.13 -16.82
C GLN A 97 9.13 -18.75 -15.91
N ALA A 98 8.05 -18.02 -15.68
CA ALA A 98 7.01 -18.38 -14.71
C ALA A 98 6.17 -19.59 -15.14
N ASP A 99 6.08 -19.88 -16.44
CA ASP A 99 5.33 -21.02 -16.98
C ASP A 99 6.21 -22.26 -17.23
N CYS A 100 7.48 -22.25 -16.79
CA CYS A 100 8.42 -23.33 -17.06
C CYS A 100 7.90 -24.71 -16.59
N LEU A 101 7.35 -24.76 -15.38
CA LEU A 101 6.80 -25.99 -14.77
C LEU A 101 5.34 -26.24 -15.18
N GLY A 102 4.77 -25.35 -15.99
CA GLY A 102 3.39 -25.40 -16.45
C GLY A 102 2.38 -25.23 -15.31
N SER A 103 1.28 -25.97 -15.43
CA SER A 103 0.21 -26.03 -14.43
C SER A 103 -0.14 -27.47 -14.09
N ASP A 104 -0.64 -27.69 -12.87
CA ASP A 104 -1.15 -29.00 -12.44
C ASP A 104 -2.05 -28.88 -11.21
N PHE A 105 -2.63 -30.01 -10.79
CA PHE A 105 -3.24 -30.14 -9.47
C PHE A 105 -2.19 -29.95 -8.37
N TRP A 106 -2.65 -29.67 -7.15
CA TRP A 106 -1.78 -29.14 -6.11
C TRP A 106 -0.68 -30.12 -5.64
N GLN A 107 -0.96 -31.42 -5.55
CA GLN A 107 0.07 -32.40 -5.15
C GLN A 107 1.12 -32.55 -6.25
N GLU A 108 0.66 -32.67 -7.49
CA GLU A 108 1.49 -32.76 -8.68
C GLU A 108 2.35 -31.50 -8.87
N ALA A 109 1.88 -30.34 -8.39
CA ALA A 109 2.68 -29.12 -8.34
C ALA A 109 3.88 -29.21 -7.40
N LEU A 110 3.70 -29.80 -6.20
CA LEU A 110 4.82 -30.06 -5.28
C LEU A 110 5.79 -31.06 -5.90
N ASP A 111 5.26 -32.17 -6.43
CA ASP A 111 6.07 -33.23 -7.05
C ASP A 111 6.90 -32.69 -8.22
N LYS A 112 6.32 -31.82 -9.07
CA LYS A 112 7.05 -31.18 -10.18
C LYS A 112 8.21 -30.31 -9.72
N VAL A 113 8.06 -29.54 -8.64
CA VAL A 113 9.17 -28.73 -8.12
C VAL A 113 10.26 -29.63 -7.53
N SER A 114 9.87 -30.72 -6.86
CA SER A 114 10.81 -31.73 -6.36
C SER A 114 11.58 -32.41 -7.51
N ASP A 115 10.89 -32.79 -8.59
CA ASP A 115 11.49 -33.36 -9.81
C ASP A 115 12.44 -32.36 -10.49
N PHE A 116 12.07 -31.07 -10.53
CA PHE A 116 12.91 -30.00 -11.08
C PHE A 116 14.25 -29.87 -10.34
N ASN A 117 14.29 -30.08 -9.02
CA ASN A 117 15.54 -30.08 -8.25
C ASN A 117 16.48 -31.23 -8.65
N TYR A 118 15.95 -32.35 -9.14
CA TYR A 118 16.74 -33.52 -9.54
C TYR A 118 17.16 -33.47 -11.01
N ASN A 119 16.27 -33.03 -11.90
CA ASN A 119 16.50 -33.01 -13.35
C ASN A 119 15.88 -31.79 -14.04
N PRO A 120 16.44 -30.58 -13.84
CA PRO A 120 15.86 -29.35 -14.39
C PRO A 120 15.89 -29.30 -15.93
N ALA A 121 16.70 -30.14 -16.57
CA ALA A 121 16.78 -30.25 -18.03
C ALA A 121 15.58 -30.98 -18.67
N ALA A 122 14.73 -31.64 -17.87
CA ALA A 122 13.49 -32.23 -18.36
C ALA A 122 12.38 -31.19 -18.61
N ASP A 123 12.47 -30.06 -17.93
CA ASP A 123 11.48 -28.99 -18.00
C ASP A 123 11.84 -27.94 -19.06
N ASN A 124 10.83 -27.22 -19.54
CA ASN A 124 10.99 -26.29 -20.65
C ASN A 124 11.38 -24.88 -20.18
N CYS A 125 12.33 -24.80 -19.24
CA CYS A 125 12.88 -23.56 -18.72
C CYS A 125 13.89 -22.98 -19.72
N THR A 126 13.48 -21.97 -20.47
CA THR A 126 14.37 -21.26 -21.41
C THR A 126 15.51 -20.60 -20.63
N ASP A 127 16.74 -20.78 -21.12
CA ASP A 127 17.97 -20.17 -20.58
C ASP A 127 18.31 -20.53 -19.10
N TYR A 128 17.62 -21.51 -18.51
CA TYR A 128 17.97 -21.99 -17.17
C TYR A 128 19.27 -22.79 -17.21
N THR A 129 20.31 -22.18 -16.66
CA THR A 129 21.66 -22.75 -16.57
C THR A 129 22.18 -22.82 -15.14
N ALA A 130 21.42 -22.28 -14.19
CA ALA A 130 21.70 -22.41 -12.77
C ALA A 130 21.59 -23.87 -12.29
N THR A 131 22.27 -24.19 -11.18
CA THR A 131 22.31 -25.53 -10.59
C THR A 131 21.96 -25.50 -9.12
N TYR A 132 20.77 -25.00 -8.79
CA TYR A 132 20.26 -24.93 -7.42
C TYR A 132 19.35 -26.14 -7.11
N PRO A 133 19.57 -26.87 -6.01
CA PRO A 133 18.80 -28.08 -5.66
C PRO A 133 17.73 -27.86 -4.58
N ASP A 134 17.37 -26.61 -4.30
CA ASP A 134 16.53 -26.19 -3.17
C ASP A 134 15.34 -25.31 -3.61
N TRP A 135 14.86 -25.51 -4.84
CA TRP A 135 13.59 -24.93 -5.29
C TRP A 135 12.43 -25.54 -4.52
N ARG A 136 11.41 -24.72 -4.25
CA ARG A 136 10.16 -25.15 -3.64
C ARG A 136 8.99 -24.37 -4.24
N LEU A 137 7.79 -24.89 -4.02
CA LEU A 137 6.57 -24.11 -4.24
C LEU A 137 6.49 -23.03 -3.13
N PRO A 138 6.29 -21.74 -3.48
CA PRO A 138 6.28 -20.65 -2.52
C PRO A 138 5.15 -20.83 -1.51
N ASN A 139 5.37 -20.43 -0.26
CA ASN A 139 4.25 -20.23 0.64
C ASN A 139 3.43 -18.99 0.20
N ILE A 140 2.25 -18.78 0.79
CA ILE A 140 1.34 -17.72 0.34
C ILE A 140 1.93 -16.32 0.53
N ASN A 141 2.72 -16.09 1.58
CA ASN A 141 3.37 -14.80 1.83
C ASN A 141 4.48 -14.53 0.81
N GLU A 142 5.27 -15.54 0.45
CA GLU A 142 6.29 -15.47 -0.60
C GLU A 142 5.64 -15.15 -1.95
N LEU A 143 4.56 -15.84 -2.33
CA LEU A 143 3.90 -15.62 -3.61
C LEU A 143 3.17 -14.27 -3.67
N GLU A 144 2.52 -13.86 -2.58
CA GLU A 144 1.82 -12.57 -2.48
C GLU A 144 2.79 -11.38 -2.50
N SER A 145 4.07 -11.58 -2.10
CA SER A 145 5.10 -10.55 -2.18
C SER A 145 5.34 -10.03 -3.62
N LEU A 146 5.07 -10.85 -4.64
CA LEU A 146 5.18 -10.45 -6.06
C LEU A 146 4.03 -9.55 -6.53
N VAL A 147 2.97 -9.40 -5.75
CA VAL A 147 1.80 -8.58 -6.13
C VAL A 147 2.10 -7.09 -5.95
N ASN A 148 2.01 -6.35 -7.05
CA ASN A 148 1.91 -4.89 -7.02
C ASN A 148 0.43 -4.49 -6.99
N VAL A 149 -0.01 -3.85 -5.90
CA VAL A 149 -1.40 -3.42 -5.72
C VAL A 149 -1.73 -2.16 -6.53
N GLY A 150 -0.71 -1.39 -6.92
CA GLY A 150 -0.82 -0.17 -7.71
C GLY A 150 -1.02 -0.37 -9.21
N VAL A 151 -1.06 -1.61 -9.71
CA VAL A 151 -1.24 -1.92 -11.14
C VAL A 151 -2.49 -2.78 -11.37
N SER A 152 -3.10 -2.63 -12.55
CA SER A 152 -4.32 -3.36 -12.88
C SER A 152 -4.11 -4.87 -13.04
N ILE A 153 -2.97 -5.29 -13.59
CA ILE A 153 -2.64 -6.70 -13.86
C ILE A 153 -1.19 -6.97 -13.40
N PRO A 154 -0.98 -7.62 -12.24
CA PRO A 154 0.36 -7.96 -11.75
C PRO A 154 1.20 -8.78 -12.73
N ALA A 155 0.60 -9.70 -13.48
CA ALA A 155 1.31 -10.50 -14.48
C ALA A 155 1.99 -9.65 -15.57
N ASP A 156 1.27 -8.68 -16.13
CA ASP A 156 1.79 -7.78 -17.17
C ASP A 156 2.92 -6.91 -16.62
N TRP A 157 2.75 -6.42 -15.39
CA TRP A 157 3.77 -5.63 -14.71
C TRP A 157 5.06 -6.45 -14.48
N LEU A 158 4.95 -7.69 -13.96
CA LEU A 158 6.10 -8.59 -13.74
C LEU A 158 6.82 -8.94 -15.04
N ASN A 159 6.09 -9.20 -16.14
CA ASN A 159 6.71 -9.37 -17.47
C ASN A 159 7.50 -8.12 -17.89
N GLY A 160 6.99 -6.92 -17.55
CA GLY A 160 7.71 -5.66 -17.72
C GLY A 160 8.94 -5.49 -16.81
N GLN A 161 9.06 -6.27 -15.74
CA GLN A 161 10.21 -6.28 -14.82
C GLN A 161 11.31 -7.28 -15.21
N GLY A 162 11.17 -8.00 -16.33
CA GLY A 162 12.17 -8.94 -16.84
C GLY A 162 11.82 -10.41 -16.64
N PHE A 163 10.72 -10.73 -15.96
CA PHE A 163 10.15 -12.08 -15.98
C PHE A 163 9.62 -12.44 -17.38
N ILE A 164 9.52 -13.74 -17.64
CA ILE A 164 9.06 -14.29 -18.92
C ILE A 164 7.80 -15.12 -18.68
N ASN A 165 6.78 -14.90 -19.53
CA ASN A 165 5.52 -15.66 -19.55
C ASN A 165 4.82 -15.74 -18.18
N VAL A 166 4.82 -14.65 -17.41
CA VAL A 166 3.90 -14.53 -16.28
C VAL A 166 2.49 -14.41 -16.84
N GLN A 167 1.63 -15.38 -16.53
CA GLN A 167 0.27 -15.43 -17.06
C GLN A 167 -0.69 -14.76 -16.08
N ALA A 168 -1.74 -14.11 -16.59
CA ALA A 168 -2.85 -13.62 -15.77
C ALA A 168 -3.75 -14.81 -15.33
N ALA A 169 -3.20 -15.68 -14.48
CA ALA A 169 -3.78 -16.94 -14.06
C ALA A 169 -3.67 -17.11 -12.53
N ASP A 170 -4.23 -18.21 -12.03
CA ASP A 170 -4.11 -18.62 -10.64
C ASP A 170 -2.77 -19.36 -10.46
N TYR A 171 -2.02 -19.01 -9.42
CA TYR A 171 -0.74 -19.63 -9.06
C TYR A 171 -0.83 -20.31 -7.71
N TRP A 172 -0.40 -21.57 -7.63
CA TRP A 172 -0.39 -22.33 -6.38
C TRP A 172 0.63 -21.79 -5.38
N SER A 173 0.22 -21.72 -4.11
CA SER A 173 1.14 -21.71 -2.97
C SER A 173 1.19 -23.10 -2.31
N SER A 174 2.23 -23.36 -1.52
CA SER A 174 2.35 -24.54 -0.66
C SER A 174 1.52 -24.46 0.62
N THR A 175 0.85 -23.33 0.88
CA THR A 175 0.06 -23.08 2.08
C THR A 175 -1.31 -23.75 1.97
N THR A 176 -1.61 -24.69 2.87
CA THR A 176 -2.87 -25.46 2.88
C THR A 176 -3.95 -24.70 3.66
N LEU A 177 -5.21 -24.73 3.24
CA LEU A 177 -6.27 -24.12 4.05
C LEU A 177 -6.51 -24.96 5.32
N SER A 178 -6.22 -24.41 6.51
CA SER A 178 -6.11 -25.20 7.76
C SER A 178 -7.42 -25.90 8.19
N ASN A 179 -8.57 -25.24 7.99
CA ASN A 179 -9.88 -25.78 8.34
C ASN A 179 -10.48 -26.70 7.26
N ILE A 180 -9.96 -26.65 6.04
CA ILE A 180 -10.38 -27.48 4.89
C ILE A 180 -9.10 -27.90 4.16
N ASN A 181 -8.41 -28.90 4.68
CA ASN A 181 -7.10 -29.34 4.16
C ASN A 181 -7.14 -29.93 2.73
N THR A 182 -8.34 -30.07 2.15
CA THR A 182 -8.58 -30.37 0.72
C THR A 182 -8.45 -29.15 -0.18
N ALA A 183 -8.22 -27.96 0.35
CA ALA A 183 -7.97 -26.72 -0.39
C ALA A 183 -6.59 -26.13 -0.03
N ALA A 184 -6.05 -25.30 -0.92
CA ALA A 184 -4.80 -24.57 -0.72
C ALA A 184 -4.93 -23.14 -1.25
N TYR A 185 -4.10 -22.24 -0.75
CA TYR A 185 -4.13 -20.85 -1.19
C TYR A 185 -3.49 -20.67 -2.56
N ILE A 186 -4.04 -19.71 -3.30
CA ILE A 186 -3.50 -19.23 -4.57
C ILE A 186 -3.36 -17.71 -4.53
N VAL A 187 -2.51 -17.19 -5.41
CA VAL A 187 -2.54 -15.78 -5.82
C VAL A 187 -3.01 -15.72 -7.27
N LYS A 188 -4.01 -14.89 -7.55
CA LYS A 188 -4.49 -14.63 -8.91
C LYS A 188 -3.66 -13.52 -9.53
N MET A 189 -2.75 -13.83 -10.44
CA MET A 189 -1.90 -12.82 -11.10
C MET A 189 -2.65 -11.93 -12.10
N ALA A 190 -3.96 -12.14 -12.27
CA ALA A 190 -4.85 -11.27 -13.03
C ALA A 190 -5.19 -9.96 -12.30
N ASN A 191 -5.24 -9.98 -10.96
CA ASN A 191 -5.64 -8.80 -10.15
C ASN A 191 -4.96 -8.74 -8.77
N GLY A 192 -4.22 -9.77 -8.36
CA GLY A 192 -3.55 -9.86 -7.07
C GLY A 192 -4.42 -10.40 -5.93
N ASP A 193 -5.60 -10.94 -6.21
CA ASP A 193 -6.51 -11.50 -5.21
C ASP A 193 -6.05 -12.89 -4.70
N LEU A 194 -6.42 -13.25 -3.47
CA LEU A 194 -6.12 -14.52 -2.84
C LEU A 194 -7.35 -15.42 -2.79
N GLY A 195 -7.25 -16.57 -3.45
CA GLY A 195 -8.27 -17.61 -3.46
C GLY A 195 -7.84 -18.85 -2.68
N ASN A 196 -8.77 -19.79 -2.50
CA ASN A 196 -8.51 -21.07 -1.86
C ASN A 196 -9.26 -22.24 -2.54
N PRO A 197 -8.96 -22.54 -3.82
CA PRO A 197 -9.63 -23.62 -4.55
C PRO A 197 -9.28 -25.00 -3.98
N THR A 198 -10.16 -25.96 -4.25
CA THR A 198 -9.94 -27.38 -3.90
C THR A 198 -8.75 -27.94 -4.69
N LYS A 199 -7.84 -28.64 -4.01
CA LYS A 199 -6.55 -29.13 -4.54
C LYS A 199 -6.67 -30.04 -5.78
N ASN A 200 -7.76 -30.79 -5.91
CA ASN A 200 -7.94 -31.83 -6.93
C ASN A 200 -9.01 -31.52 -7.99
N VAL A 201 -9.45 -30.26 -8.09
CA VAL A 201 -10.50 -29.87 -9.06
C VAL A 201 -10.02 -28.92 -10.15
N ALA A 202 -8.96 -28.16 -9.90
CA ALA A 202 -8.42 -27.19 -10.84
C ALA A 202 -6.89 -27.33 -10.92
N SER A 203 -6.37 -27.26 -12.14
CA SER A 203 -4.94 -27.11 -12.38
C SER A 203 -4.59 -25.63 -12.36
N ASN A 204 -3.62 -25.25 -11.52
CA ASN A 204 -3.13 -23.87 -11.42
C ASN A 204 -1.63 -23.83 -11.72
N SER A 205 -1.14 -22.63 -12.04
CA SER A 205 0.23 -22.39 -12.47
C SER A 205 1.23 -22.65 -11.35
N ILE A 206 2.42 -23.13 -11.71
CA ILE A 206 3.47 -23.55 -10.79
C ILE A 206 4.67 -22.65 -10.99
N TRP A 207 5.05 -21.91 -9.96
CA TRP A 207 6.18 -20.99 -10.03
C TRP A 207 7.10 -21.22 -8.85
N ALA A 208 8.27 -21.80 -9.11
CA ALA A 208 9.21 -22.16 -8.05
C ALA A 208 9.98 -20.94 -7.54
N VAL A 209 10.20 -20.94 -6.24
CA VAL A 209 10.99 -19.98 -5.50
C VAL A 209 12.10 -20.68 -4.74
N ARG A 210 13.16 -19.94 -4.44
CA ARG A 210 14.16 -20.27 -3.43
C ARG A 210 14.56 -19.02 -2.66
N GLY A 211 15.25 -19.17 -1.54
CA GLY A 211 15.65 -18.03 -0.71
C GLY A 211 17.10 -18.09 -0.27
N THR A 212 17.70 -16.92 -0.02
CA THR A 212 18.92 -16.70 0.78
C THR A 212 18.74 -15.47 1.69
N THR A 213 19.80 -15.05 2.40
CA THR A 213 19.84 -14.11 3.55
C THR A 213 19.07 -12.79 3.44
N ALA A 214 18.75 -12.20 4.60
CA ALA A 214 17.94 -11.00 4.82
C ALA A 214 18.20 -9.79 3.90
N GLU A 215 17.10 -9.12 3.54
CA GLU A 215 16.98 -7.99 2.60
C GLU A 215 16.08 -6.88 3.20
N PRO A 216 15.87 -5.72 2.53
CA PRO A 216 15.17 -4.56 3.09
C PRO A 216 13.76 -4.85 3.65
N ALA A 217 13.01 -5.77 3.05
CA ALA A 217 11.73 -6.22 3.57
C ALA A 217 11.78 -7.72 3.91
N GLN A 218 11.37 -8.06 5.12
CA GLN A 218 11.34 -9.45 5.58
C GLN A 218 9.91 -10.00 5.49
N LEU A 219 9.77 -11.21 4.96
CA LEU A 219 8.50 -11.92 4.95
C LEU A 219 8.38 -12.79 6.20
N TRP A 220 7.21 -12.75 6.84
CA TRP A 220 6.89 -13.59 8.00
C TRP A 220 6.46 -14.98 7.55
N ASN A 221 6.62 -15.97 8.42
CA ASN A 221 6.03 -17.27 8.20
C ASN A 221 4.49 -17.19 8.26
N THR A 222 3.82 -18.19 7.72
CA THR A 222 2.36 -18.21 7.58
C THR A 222 1.63 -18.64 8.86
N GLY A 223 2.35 -18.98 9.92
CA GLY A 223 1.83 -19.66 11.11
C GLY A 223 1.58 -21.17 10.92
N GLN A 224 1.75 -21.74 9.73
CA GLN A 224 1.56 -23.18 9.51
C GLN A 224 2.71 -24.00 10.07
N LEU A 225 2.42 -24.77 11.12
CA LEU A 225 3.36 -25.71 11.72
C LEU A 225 3.05 -27.18 11.38
N ALA A 226 1.86 -27.44 10.82
CA ALA A 226 1.40 -28.78 10.50
C ALA A 226 1.69 -29.12 9.03
N THR A 227 2.49 -30.15 8.81
CA THR A 227 2.67 -30.76 7.49
C THR A 227 1.47 -31.63 7.14
N TYR A 228 0.73 -31.26 6.10
CA TYR A 228 -0.39 -32.06 5.58
C TYR A 228 0.08 -32.98 4.43
N TYR A 229 1.07 -32.53 3.67
CA TYR A 229 1.71 -33.24 2.57
C TYR A 229 3.22 -32.97 2.59
N GLY A 230 4.03 -33.89 2.07
CA GLY A 230 5.48 -33.68 2.01
C GLY A 230 5.84 -32.40 1.24
N GLU A 231 6.79 -31.62 1.75
CA GLU A 231 7.28 -30.38 1.14
C GLU A 231 6.26 -29.23 1.05
N ASP A 232 5.15 -29.31 1.80
CA ASP A 232 4.23 -28.18 1.94
C ASP A 232 4.74 -27.08 2.89
N ASP A 233 3.96 -26.02 3.07
CA ASP A 233 4.35 -24.88 3.91
C ASP A 233 4.63 -25.29 5.36
N GLY A 234 3.87 -26.22 5.93
CA GLY A 234 4.10 -26.73 7.28
C GLY A 234 5.38 -27.55 7.41
N TYR A 235 5.91 -28.11 6.31
CA TYR A 235 7.22 -28.74 6.26
C TYR A 235 8.37 -27.72 6.24
N TRP A 236 8.27 -26.69 5.41
CA TRP A 236 9.35 -25.72 5.22
C TRP A 236 9.37 -24.58 6.24
N GLN A 237 8.19 -24.10 6.64
CA GLN A 237 7.98 -23.01 7.60
C GLN A 237 8.83 -21.78 7.28
N THR A 238 8.95 -21.43 6.00
CA THR A 238 9.82 -20.34 5.55
C THR A 238 9.29 -18.97 5.97
N GLY A 239 10.21 -18.02 6.10
CA GLY A 239 9.93 -16.67 6.60
C GLY A 239 10.33 -16.50 8.07
N VAL A 240 10.26 -15.26 8.54
CA VAL A 240 10.56 -14.89 9.92
C VAL A 240 9.53 -15.55 10.85
N PRO A 241 9.96 -16.36 11.84
CA PRO A 241 9.05 -16.99 12.77
C PRO A 241 8.40 -15.96 13.68
N TRP A 242 7.18 -16.25 14.11
CA TRP A 242 6.48 -15.37 15.04
C TRP A 242 7.13 -15.43 16.42
N SER A 243 7.19 -14.28 17.09
CA SER A 243 7.66 -14.24 18.47
C SER A 243 6.64 -14.91 19.40
N ASP A 244 7.13 -15.56 20.48
CA ASP A 244 6.28 -16.23 21.49
C ASP A 244 5.21 -15.30 22.10
N SER A 245 5.45 -13.98 22.02
CA SER A 245 4.51 -12.93 22.42
C SER A 245 4.31 -11.99 21.24
N ARG A 246 3.72 -12.46 20.14
CA ARG A 246 3.50 -11.64 18.95
C ARG A 246 2.82 -10.31 19.26
N PHE A 247 1.84 -10.31 20.16
CA PHE A 247 1.13 -9.10 20.54
C PHE A 247 1.35 -8.75 22.01
N THR A 248 1.53 -7.47 22.30
CA THR A 248 1.53 -6.90 23.66
C THR A 248 0.31 -6.00 23.82
N ASP A 249 -0.58 -6.31 24.77
CA ASP A 249 -1.64 -5.39 25.19
C ASP A 249 -1.04 -4.30 26.09
N ASN A 250 -1.21 -3.05 25.69
CA ASN A 250 -0.66 -1.90 26.40
C ASN A 250 -1.56 -1.41 27.54
N GLY A 251 -2.76 -2.00 27.71
CA GLY A 251 -3.69 -1.67 28.78
C GLY A 251 -4.38 -0.30 28.65
N ASN A 252 -4.22 0.38 27.52
CA ASN A 252 -4.77 1.72 27.22
C ASN A 252 -5.65 1.74 25.97
N GLY A 253 -6.18 0.58 25.56
CA GLY A 253 -6.96 0.45 24.32
C GLY A 253 -6.13 0.15 23.07
N THR A 254 -4.82 -0.11 23.21
CA THR A 254 -3.92 -0.40 22.08
C THR A 254 -3.17 -1.73 22.24
N ILE A 255 -2.80 -2.32 21.11
CA ILE A 255 -2.01 -3.55 21.01
C ILE A 255 -0.80 -3.27 20.14
N THR A 256 0.41 -3.57 20.65
CA THR A 256 1.64 -3.56 19.85
C THR A 256 1.84 -4.93 19.20
N ASP A 257 2.00 -4.99 17.87
CA ASP A 257 2.45 -6.17 17.14
C ASP A 257 3.99 -6.20 17.16
N ASN A 258 4.56 -7.01 18.05
CA ASN A 258 6.00 -7.14 18.23
C ASN A 258 6.71 -7.76 17.01
N LEU A 259 5.97 -8.32 16.04
CA LEU A 259 6.55 -8.77 14.78
C LEU A 259 6.83 -7.58 13.86
N THR A 260 5.91 -6.63 13.74
CA THR A 260 5.96 -5.52 12.75
C THR A 260 6.23 -4.16 13.38
N SER A 261 6.29 -4.12 14.71
CA SER A 261 6.18 -2.95 15.58
C SER A 261 4.87 -2.18 15.49
N LEU A 262 4.03 -2.38 14.47
CA LEU A 262 2.77 -1.65 14.29
C LEU A 262 1.87 -1.71 15.53
N MET A 263 1.18 -0.61 15.80
CA MET A 263 0.22 -0.53 16.89
C MET A 263 -1.21 -0.51 16.36
N TRP A 264 -2.04 -1.35 16.94
CA TRP A 264 -3.42 -1.59 16.52
C TRP A 264 -4.40 -1.21 17.62
N LEU A 265 -5.60 -0.81 17.23
CA LEU A 265 -6.69 -0.63 18.18
C LEU A 265 -7.09 -1.99 18.79
N ASN A 266 -7.28 -2.05 20.12
CA ASN A 266 -7.54 -3.33 20.78
C ASN A 266 -8.95 -3.88 20.52
N ASP A 267 -9.97 -3.03 20.52
CA ASP A 267 -11.36 -3.38 20.24
C ASP A 267 -11.65 -3.24 18.75
N ALA A 268 -11.57 -4.36 18.03
CA ALA A 268 -11.84 -4.42 16.61
C ALA A 268 -13.31 -4.08 16.26
N SER A 269 -14.21 -4.05 17.25
CA SER A 269 -15.61 -3.67 17.05
C SER A 269 -15.92 -2.19 17.25
N CYS A 270 -15.00 -1.43 17.83
CA CYS A 270 -15.27 -0.06 18.27
C CYS A 270 -15.94 0.78 17.18
N LEU A 271 -15.36 0.77 15.97
CA LEU A 271 -15.81 1.60 14.86
C LEU A 271 -16.91 0.93 14.02
N GLY A 272 -17.21 -0.34 14.31
CA GLY A 272 -18.19 -1.13 13.58
C GLY A 272 -17.86 -1.27 12.09
N THR A 273 -18.89 -1.12 11.25
CA THR A 273 -18.75 -1.13 9.80
C THR A 273 -18.97 0.25 9.21
N ALA A 274 -18.20 0.63 8.20
CA ALA A 274 -18.32 1.91 7.52
C ALA A 274 -18.11 1.77 6.01
N SER A 275 -18.54 2.78 5.25
CA SER A 275 -18.06 2.99 3.87
C SER A 275 -16.57 3.27 3.88
N TRP A 276 -15.89 3.03 2.76
CA TRP A 276 -14.45 3.22 2.68
C TRP A 276 -14.02 4.66 2.97
N GLN A 277 -14.76 5.65 2.46
CA GLN A 277 -14.49 7.07 2.72
C GLN A 277 -14.58 7.41 4.21
N SER A 278 -15.61 6.90 4.89
CA SER A 278 -15.79 7.13 6.32
C SER A 278 -14.72 6.40 7.14
N ALA A 279 -14.25 5.24 6.67
CA ALA A 279 -13.19 4.47 7.31
C ALA A 279 -11.82 5.17 7.21
N LEU A 280 -11.52 5.85 6.09
CA LEU A 280 -10.29 6.65 5.96
C LEU A 280 -10.21 7.80 6.96
N THR A 281 -11.36 8.40 7.29
CA THR A 281 -11.44 9.51 8.24
C THR A 281 -11.78 9.07 9.67
N ALA A 282 -11.78 7.76 9.94
CA ALA A 282 -12.14 7.26 11.26
C ALA A 282 -11.05 7.57 12.29
N ALA A 283 -11.47 7.98 13.49
CA ALA A 283 -10.57 8.35 14.57
C ALA A 283 -10.78 7.44 15.78
N ALA A 284 -9.67 6.95 16.37
CA ALA A 284 -9.68 6.07 17.54
C ALA A 284 -10.26 6.75 18.79
N GLU A 285 -10.23 8.09 18.88
CA GLU A 285 -10.85 8.86 19.96
C GLU A 285 -12.36 8.63 20.11
N ASN A 286 -13.02 8.07 19.08
CA ASN A 286 -14.42 7.68 19.16
C ASN A 286 -14.65 6.37 19.93
N CYS A 287 -13.59 5.68 20.34
CA CYS A 287 -13.63 4.43 21.10
C CYS A 287 -13.66 4.69 22.60
N ALA A 288 -14.66 4.12 23.29
CA ALA A 288 -14.86 4.34 24.72
C ALA A 288 -13.70 3.83 25.60
N ASP A 289 -13.06 2.74 25.19
CA ASP A 289 -11.97 2.09 25.93
C ASP A 289 -10.57 2.51 25.44
N TYR A 290 -10.51 3.47 24.51
CA TYR A 290 -9.24 4.05 24.07
C TYR A 290 -8.83 5.18 25.02
N GLU A 291 -7.78 4.92 25.79
CA GLU A 291 -7.19 5.88 26.73
C GLU A 291 -5.84 6.44 26.24
N GLY A 292 -5.46 6.11 25.00
CA GLY A 292 -4.24 6.61 24.37
C GLY A 292 -4.34 8.08 23.93
N SER A 293 -3.19 8.71 23.69
CA SER A 293 -3.09 10.11 23.24
C SER A 293 -2.65 10.26 21.78
N TYR A 294 -2.61 9.17 21.03
CA TYR A 294 -2.15 9.15 19.64
C TYR A 294 -3.21 9.70 18.68
N SER A 295 -2.78 10.51 17.71
CA SER A 295 -3.63 11.20 16.74
C SER A 295 -3.37 10.80 15.28
N ASP A 296 -2.40 9.93 15.04
CA ASP A 296 -1.91 9.44 13.74
C ASP A 296 -2.55 8.09 13.33
N TRP A 297 -3.70 7.76 13.91
CA TRP A 297 -4.47 6.58 13.53
C TRP A 297 -4.95 6.68 12.09
N ARG A 298 -4.87 5.56 11.39
CA ARG A 298 -5.26 5.45 9.99
C ARG A 298 -5.77 4.06 9.67
N LEU A 299 -6.41 3.95 8.52
CA LEU A 299 -6.75 2.66 7.94
C LEU A 299 -5.46 1.96 7.46
N PRO A 300 -5.23 0.67 7.77
CA PRO A 300 -4.05 -0.06 7.33
C PRO A 300 -4.06 -0.23 5.83
N ASN A 301 -2.89 -0.21 5.19
CA ASN A 301 -2.81 -0.69 3.82
C ASN A 301 -2.96 -2.22 3.77
N ARG A 302 -3.07 -2.76 2.56
CA ARG A 302 -3.28 -4.20 2.38
C ARG A 302 -2.18 -5.05 3.03
N LYS A 303 -0.91 -4.64 2.96
CA LYS A 303 0.22 -5.42 3.51
C LYS A 303 0.23 -5.40 5.04
N GLU A 304 -0.04 -4.24 5.65
CA GLU A 304 -0.16 -4.11 7.10
C GLU A 304 -1.29 -4.99 7.65
N LEU A 305 -2.48 -4.91 7.06
CA LEU A 305 -3.62 -5.71 7.50
C LEU A 305 -3.41 -7.21 7.25
N TYR A 306 -2.80 -7.56 6.13
CA TYR A 306 -2.46 -8.95 5.79
C TYR A 306 -1.39 -9.54 6.73
N SER A 307 -0.50 -8.71 7.29
CA SER A 307 0.49 -9.17 8.27
C SER A 307 -0.13 -9.74 9.55
N LEU A 308 -1.38 -9.39 9.87
CA LEU A 308 -2.10 -9.97 11.01
C LEU A 308 -2.47 -11.45 10.85
N ILE A 309 -2.51 -11.96 9.62
CA ILE A 309 -3.12 -13.25 9.31
C ILE A 309 -2.29 -14.44 9.80
N ASP A 310 -2.95 -15.34 10.53
CA ASP A 310 -2.50 -16.71 10.80
C ASP A 310 -3.20 -17.69 9.86
N PHE A 311 -2.47 -18.25 8.90
CA PHE A 311 -3.01 -19.24 7.96
C PHE A 311 -3.21 -20.63 8.59
N SER A 312 -2.78 -20.83 9.83
CA SER A 312 -3.15 -22.01 10.62
C SER A 312 -4.49 -21.85 11.34
N GLN A 313 -5.01 -20.62 11.47
CA GLN A 313 -6.24 -20.31 12.21
C GLN A 313 -7.37 -19.91 11.26
N ASN A 314 -8.58 -19.92 11.80
CA ASN A 314 -9.76 -19.48 11.07
C ASN A 314 -10.82 -18.94 12.03
N ALA A 315 -11.51 -17.89 11.61
CA ALA A 315 -12.64 -17.29 12.32
C ALA A 315 -12.40 -17.01 13.84
N PRO A 316 -11.44 -16.13 14.20
CA PRO A 316 -10.61 -15.32 13.31
C PRO A 316 -9.29 -16.01 12.90
N ALA A 317 -8.79 -15.67 11.72
CA ALA A 317 -7.47 -16.06 11.22
C ALA A 317 -6.39 -15.16 11.84
N LEU A 318 -6.33 -15.15 13.18
CA LEU A 318 -5.36 -14.41 13.99
C LEU A 318 -4.60 -15.40 14.88
N PRO A 319 -3.35 -15.09 15.26
CA PRO A 319 -2.55 -15.91 16.16
C PRO A 319 -3.30 -16.33 17.42
N SER A 320 -3.17 -17.60 17.80
CA SER A 320 -3.82 -18.10 19.02
C SER A 320 -3.39 -17.31 20.26
N GLY A 321 -4.35 -16.92 21.11
CA GLY A 321 -4.09 -16.16 22.32
C GLY A 321 -3.89 -14.65 22.11
N HIS A 322 -4.21 -14.13 20.92
CA HIS A 322 -4.16 -12.70 20.65
C HIS A 322 -4.99 -11.86 21.65
N PRO A 323 -4.57 -10.63 21.99
CA PRO A 323 -5.27 -9.77 22.95
C PRO A 323 -6.43 -8.94 22.33
N PHE A 324 -6.60 -8.97 21.00
CA PHE A 324 -7.70 -8.25 20.34
C PHE A 324 -9.08 -8.64 20.91
N GLN A 325 -9.89 -7.64 21.19
CA GLN A 325 -11.24 -7.78 21.72
C GLN A 325 -12.28 -7.65 20.61
N ASN A 326 -13.40 -8.36 20.77
CA ASN A 326 -14.57 -8.30 19.88
C ASN A 326 -14.27 -8.48 18.38
N VAL A 327 -13.23 -9.25 18.03
CA VAL A 327 -12.81 -9.47 16.64
C VAL A 327 -13.93 -10.04 15.79
N GLN A 328 -14.25 -9.37 14.68
CA GLN A 328 -15.14 -9.92 13.66
C GLN A 328 -14.33 -10.76 12.70
N SER A 329 -14.76 -11.98 12.42
CA SER A 329 -14.11 -12.83 11.42
C SER A 329 -14.39 -12.40 9.97
N GLY A 330 -15.04 -11.26 9.74
CA GLY A 330 -15.37 -10.77 8.40
C GLY A 330 -14.21 -10.06 7.72
N ALA A 331 -14.52 -9.43 6.59
CA ALA A 331 -13.55 -8.61 5.87
C ALA A 331 -13.43 -7.22 6.51
N HIS A 332 -12.19 -6.72 6.56
CA HIS A 332 -11.83 -5.39 7.04
C HIS A 332 -11.30 -4.58 5.89
N TRP A 333 -11.65 -3.29 5.86
CA TRP A 333 -11.12 -2.37 4.87
C TRP A 333 -9.60 -2.24 4.96
N SER A 334 -8.95 -2.15 3.81
CA SER A 334 -7.61 -1.59 3.70
C SER A 334 -7.68 -0.22 3.02
N SER A 335 -6.67 0.63 3.21
CA SER A 335 -6.51 1.91 2.52
C SER A 335 -6.07 1.78 1.06
N SER A 336 -5.84 0.56 0.57
CA SER A 336 -5.39 0.32 -0.81
C SER A 336 -6.57 0.38 -1.79
N THR A 337 -6.56 1.34 -2.72
CA THR A 337 -7.54 1.43 -3.82
C THR A 337 -7.31 0.31 -4.84
N TYR A 338 -8.36 -0.21 -5.48
CA TYR A 338 -8.19 -1.19 -6.55
C TYR A 338 -7.81 -0.49 -7.87
N ALA A 339 -6.61 -0.80 -8.40
CA ALA A 339 -6.05 -0.08 -9.55
C ALA A 339 -6.84 -0.25 -10.87
N THR A 340 -7.63 -1.31 -11.01
CA THR A 340 -8.46 -1.55 -12.22
C THR A 340 -9.77 -0.76 -12.19
N ASP A 341 -10.38 -0.60 -11.01
CA ASP A 341 -11.60 0.19 -10.81
C ASP A 341 -11.48 0.99 -9.50
N THR A 342 -11.24 2.29 -9.64
CA THR A 342 -10.97 3.19 -8.51
C THR A 342 -12.19 3.45 -7.63
N ASN A 343 -13.38 3.01 -8.05
CA ASN A 343 -14.58 2.98 -7.21
C ASN A 343 -14.56 1.83 -6.20
N MET A 344 -13.62 0.90 -6.32
CA MET A 344 -13.43 -0.24 -5.43
C MET A 344 -12.15 -0.08 -4.60
N ALA A 345 -12.13 -0.74 -3.45
CA ALA A 345 -10.95 -0.85 -2.60
C ALA A 345 -10.75 -2.28 -2.12
N TRP A 346 -9.53 -2.58 -1.69
CA TRP A 346 -9.19 -3.89 -1.16
C TRP A 346 -9.66 -4.05 0.28
N ARG A 347 -10.03 -5.29 0.63
CA ARG A 347 -10.32 -5.73 1.99
C ARG A 347 -9.63 -7.06 2.26
N VAL A 348 -9.33 -7.31 3.53
CA VAL A 348 -8.73 -8.57 4.00
C VAL A 348 -9.71 -9.26 4.96
N SER A 349 -9.99 -10.53 4.70
CA SER A 349 -10.90 -11.35 5.49
C SER A 349 -10.20 -12.00 6.67
N LEU A 350 -10.64 -11.72 7.89
CA LEU A 350 -10.22 -12.46 9.07
C LEU A 350 -10.91 -13.83 9.19
N TRP A 351 -11.67 -14.29 8.20
CA TRP A 351 -12.25 -15.64 8.25
C TRP A 351 -11.16 -16.69 8.01
N THR A 352 -10.37 -16.48 6.96
CA THR A 352 -9.30 -17.37 6.49
C THR A 352 -8.13 -16.60 5.87
N GLY A 353 -8.04 -15.27 6.00
CA GLY A 353 -6.95 -14.50 5.40
C GLY A 353 -7.06 -14.20 3.90
N GLY A 354 -8.20 -14.49 3.27
CA GLY A 354 -8.42 -14.17 1.85
C GLY A 354 -8.59 -12.67 1.63
N THR A 355 -8.20 -12.18 0.45
CA THR A 355 -8.46 -10.79 0.04
C THR A 355 -9.67 -10.74 -0.88
N ALA A 356 -10.15 -9.53 -1.17
CA ALA A 356 -11.02 -9.26 -2.31
C ALA A 356 -11.14 -7.74 -2.48
N GLU A 357 -11.60 -7.31 -3.64
CA GLU A 357 -12.08 -5.97 -3.90
C GLU A 357 -13.60 -5.85 -3.62
N ILE A 358 -14.06 -4.66 -3.20
CA ILE A 358 -15.48 -4.30 -3.20
C ILE A 358 -15.66 -2.80 -3.40
N ASP A 359 -16.82 -2.41 -3.90
CA ASP A 359 -17.27 -1.02 -4.05
C ASP A 359 -17.12 -0.23 -2.73
N LYS A 360 -16.48 0.94 -2.81
CA LYS A 360 -16.17 1.84 -1.69
C LYS A 360 -17.41 2.34 -0.93
N THR A 361 -18.60 2.24 -1.53
CA THR A 361 -19.89 2.58 -0.88
C THR A 361 -20.42 1.47 0.04
N SER A 362 -19.84 0.27 -0.02
CA SER A 362 -20.23 -0.85 0.84
C SER A 362 -19.77 -0.66 2.28
N ASN A 363 -20.52 -1.21 3.23
CA ASN A 363 -20.11 -1.23 4.64
C ASN A 363 -19.24 -2.46 4.94
N THR A 364 -18.02 -2.22 5.43
CA THR A 364 -17.04 -3.26 5.81
C THR A 364 -16.43 -2.89 7.17
N PHE A 365 -15.89 -3.87 7.92
CA PHE A 365 -15.32 -3.63 9.25
C PHE A 365 -14.08 -2.72 9.18
N VAL A 366 -13.86 -1.94 10.24
CA VAL A 366 -12.76 -0.99 10.34
C VAL A 366 -11.88 -1.37 11.53
N LEU A 367 -10.60 -1.63 11.25
CA LEU A 367 -9.58 -1.80 12.27
C LEU A 367 -8.47 -0.80 11.98
N LEU A 368 -8.22 0.12 12.91
CA LEU A 368 -7.21 1.15 12.74
C LEU A 368 -5.83 0.66 13.17
N VAL A 369 -4.82 1.17 12.48
CA VAL A 369 -3.42 0.97 12.76
C VAL A 369 -2.72 2.32 12.83
N ARG A 370 -1.55 2.34 13.45
CA ARG A 370 -0.60 3.43 13.37
C ARG A 370 0.82 2.86 13.30
N GLY A 371 1.79 3.75 13.06
CA GLY A 371 3.19 3.39 13.19
C GLY A 371 3.47 2.75 14.55
N GLY A 372 4.44 1.85 14.59
CA GLY A 372 4.90 1.32 15.86
C GLY A 372 5.62 2.39 16.67
N THR A 373 5.51 2.33 18.00
CA THR A 373 6.61 2.86 18.82
C THR A 373 7.79 1.95 18.50
N THR A 374 8.79 2.43 17.78
CA THR A 374 10.04 1.68 17.68
C THR A 374 10.52 1.38 19.10
N SER A 375 10.83 0.10 19.34
CA SER A 375 11.63 -0.42 20.46
C SER A 375 11.58 0.39 21.76
N THR A 376 10.98 -0.16 22.83
CA THR A 376 11.18 0.39 24.17
C THR A 376 12.68 0.60 24.44
N GLY A 377 13.12 1.84 24.51
CA GLY A 377 14.52 2.24 24.55
C GLY A 377 14.99 3.21 23.45
N ASP A 378 14.11 3.74 22.59
CA ASP A 378 14.49 4.63 21.48
C ASP A 378 13.62 5.91 21.40
N PRO A 379 14.14 7.02 20.86
CA PRO A 379 13.35 8.21 20.54
C PRO A 379 12.53 8.02 19.26
N ASP A 380 11.35 8.64 19.18
CA ASP A 380 10.45 8.54 18.02
C ASP A 380 9.80 9.91 17.73
N ILE A 381 10.00 10.43 16.52
CA ILE A 381 9.58 11.76 16.08
C ILE A 381 8.18 11.74 15.43
N SER A 382 7.29 12.60 15.92
CA SER A 382 6.00 12.86 15.28
C SER A 382 5.82 14.35 14.99
N VAL A 383 5.41 14.70 13.76
CA VAL A 383 5.27 16.09 13.31
C VAL A 383 3.85 16.37 12.79
N ASN A 384 3.19 17.40 13.33
CA ASN A 384 1.82 17.78 12.93
C ASN A 384 1.71 19.30 12.67
N PRO A 385 1.20 19.73 11.50
CA PRO A 385 0.86 18.91 10.33
C PRO A 385 2.10 18.42 9.56
N SER A 386 2.00 17.29 8.86
CA SER A 386 3.10 16.74 8.03
C SER A 386 3.22 17.40 6.65
N SER A 387 2.28 18.28 6.28
CA SER A 387 2.36 19.14 5.11
C SER A 387 1.51 20.41 5.30
N HIS A 388 1.77 21.44 4.50
CA HIS A 388 0.93 22.64 4.49
C HIS A 388 0.91 23.36 3.14
N ASN A 389 -0.29 23.82 2.75
CA ASN A 389 -0.49 24.71 1.61
C ASN A 389 -0.96 26.08 2.09
N PHE A 390 -0.13 27.10 1.91
CA PHE A 390 -0.41 28.48 2.30
C PHE A 390 -1.42 29.19 1.38
N GLY A 391 -1.92 28.51 0.34
CA GLY A 391 -2.86 29.03 -0.62
C GLY A 391 -2.23 30.03 -1.59
N SER A 392 -3.07 30.91 -2.14
CA SER A 392 -2.65 31.98 -3.05
C SER A 392 -2.38 33.27 -2.29
N LEU A 393 -1.22 33.85 -2.48
CA LEU A 393 -0.82 35.10 -1.85
C LEU A 393 -0.23 36.06 -2.87
N ILE A 394 -0.58 37.34 -2.76
CA ILE A 394 -0.05 38.39 -3.64
C ILE A 394 1.48 38.43 -3.50
N VAL A 395 2.19 38.48 -4.61
CA VAL A 395 3.65 38.58 -4.66
C VAL A 395 4.11 39.78 -3.82
N GLY A 396 5.05 39.54 -2.90
CA GLY A 396 5.57 40.55 -1.97
C GLY A 396 4.84 40.64 -0.61
N ASN A 397 3.71 39.96 -0.43
CA ASN A 397 3.05 39.83 0.88
C ASN A 397 3.53 38.58 1.63
N SER A 398 3.25 38.52 2.94
CA SER A 398 3.51 37.36 3.80
C SER A 398 2.21 36.77 4.35
N SER A 399 2.14 35.45 4.47
CA SER A 399 1.01 34.73 5.06
C SER A 399 0.93 34.96 6.58
N SER A 400 -0.18 34.55 7.20
CA SER A 400 -0.13 34.21 8.63
C SER A 400 0.84 33.03 8.85
N PRO A 401 1.56 32.98 9.98
CA PRO A 401 2.40 31.84 10.31
C PRO A 401 1.56 30.56 10.50
N GLN A 402 2.07 29.44 9.99
CA GLN A 402 1.56 28.10 10.26
C GLN A 402 2.46 27.43 11.29
N THR A 403 1.89 27.00 12.41
CA THR A 403 2.62 26.26 13.45
C THR A 403 2.75 24.78 13.08
N PHE A 404 3.95 24.23 13.21
CA PHE A 404 4.26 22.81 13.16
C PHE A 404 4.70 22.37 14.55
N THR A 405 4.04 21.34 15.08
CA THR A 405 4.35 20.76 16.39
C THR A 405 5.16 19.49 16.18
N ILE A 406 6.36 19.44 16.74
CA ILE A 406 7.22 18.26 16.79
C ILE A 406 7.11 17.65 18.18
N SER A 407 6.87 16.35 18.24
CA SER A 407 6.61 15.60 19.48
C SER A 407 7.55 14.41 19.58
N ASN A 408 8.00 14.09 20.79
CA ASN A 408 8.65 12.81 21.06
C ASN A 408 7.59 11.82 21.55
N VAL A 409 7.26 10.83 20.71
CA VAL A 409 6.31 9.76 21.02
C VAL A 409 7.00 8.46 21.46
N GLY A 410 8.34 8.46 21.50
CA GLY A 410 9.17 7.37 22.02
C GLY A 410 9.37 7.45 23.54
N ASP A 411 10.24 6.61 24.07
CA ASP A 411 10.51 6.49 25.51
C ASP A 411 11.96 6.86 25.91
N VAL A 412 12.77 7.30 24.94
CA VAL A 412 14.07 7.95 25.13
C VAL A 412 14.09 9.35 24.55
N ASP A 413 14.98 10.20 25.06
CA ASP A 413 15.18 11.59 24.63
C ASP A 413 15.43 11.72 23.11
N LEU A 414 14.55 12.47 22.44
CA LEU A 414 14.65 12.81 21.02
C LEU A 414 15.52 14.07 20.88
N GLU A 415 16.70 13.92 20.30
CA GLU A 415 17.64 15.01 20.02
C GLU A 415 17.43 15.53 18.60
N ILE A 416 16.91 16.75 18.46
CA ILE A 416 16.75 17.41 17.16
C ILE A 416 18.07 18.09 16.79
N THR A 417 18.73 17.58 15.75
CA THR A 417 19.99 18.16 15.24
C THR A 417 19.75 19.49 14.53
N SER A 418 18.73 19.57 13.68
CA SER A 418 18.43 20.80 12.93
C SER A 418 17.02 20.81 12.36
N VAL A 419 16.42 22.00 12.32
CA VAL A 419 15.20 22.30 11.56
C VAL A 419 15.53 23.32 10.47
N THR A 420 15.41 22.94 9.20
CA THR A 420 15.85 23.78 8.07
C THR A 420 14.89 23.73 6.88
N LEU A 421 14.97 24.72 5.98
CA LEU A 421 14.24 24.70 4.71
C LEU A 421 15.14 24.21 3.57
N THR A 422 14.66 23.25 2.79
CA THR A 422 15.32 22.68 1.62
C THR A 422 14.40 22.71 0.38
N GLY A 423 14.92 22.36 -0.80
CA GLY A 423 14.14 22.32 -2.04
C GLY A 423 14.29 23.55 -2.95
N GLY A 424 13.40 23.67 -3.94
CA GLY A 424 13.55 24.58 -5.08
C GLY A 424 13.19 26.05 -4.82
N ASN A 425 12.22 26.33 -3.94
CA ASN A 425 11.71 27.67 -3.67
C ASN A 425 11.93 28.14 -2.22
N VAL A 426 13.03 27.71 -1.57
CA VAL A 426 13.31 28.03 -0.16
C VAL A 426 13.24 29.53 0.15
N SER A 427 13.66 30.40 -0.77
CA SER A 427 13.62 31.86 -0.59
C SER A 427 12.21 32.44 -0.47
N ASP A 428 11.18 31.69 -0.87
CA ASP A 428 9.77 32.08 -0.74
C ASP A 428 9.16 31.63 0.61
N PHE A 429 9.92 30.93 1.44
CA PHE A 429 9.49 30.46 2.76
C PHE A 429 10.46 30.93 3.84
N SER A 430 9.97 31.11 5.07
CA SER A 430 10.81 31.43 6.23
C SER A 430 10.31 30.71 7.48
N LEU A 431 11.24 30.40 8.38
CA LEU A 431 10.92 29.83 9.70
C LEU A 431 10.98 30.93 10.76
N GLN A 432 10.02 30.91 11.67
CA GLN A 432 9.89 31.82 12.81
C GLN A 432 9.60 31.00 14.07
N ASN A 433 9.90 31.56 15.25
CA ASN A 433 9.57 30.96 16.54
C ASN A 433 10.01 29.49 16.68
N ASP A 434 11.17 29.14 16.12
CA ASP A 434 11.76 27.81 16.23
C ASP A 434 12.20 27.56 17.69
N SER A 435 11.54 26.60 18.32
CA SER A 435 11.86 26.09 19.66
C SER A 435 12.37 24.64 19.62
N CYS A 436 12.73 24.14 18.44
CA CYS A 436 13.07 22.74 18.19
C CYS A 436 14.53 22.53 17.77
N SER A 437 15.12 23.43 16.98
CA SER A 437 16.50 23.25 16.50
C SER A 437 17.52 23.14 17.64
N ALA A 438 18.33 22.07 17.62
CA ALA A 438 19.36 21.77 18.63
C ALA A 438 18.80 21.54 20.04
N GLU A 439 17.52 21.18 20.14
CA GLU A 439 16.86 20.88 21.41
C GLU A 439 16.67 19.38 21.62
N THR A 440 16.54 19.00 22.90
CA THR A 440 16.19 17.65 23.32
C THR A 440 14.74 17.64 23.80
N ILE A 441 13.90 16.86 23.14
CA ILE A 441 12.50 16.65 23.48
C ILE A 441 12.42 15.35 24.29
N ILE A 442 12.17 15.45 25.59
CA ILE A 442 12.00 14.26 26.44
C ILE A 442 10.68 13.53 26.06
N PRO A 443 10.51 12.25 26.41
CA PRO A 443 9.30 11.49 26.10
C PRO A 443 8.00 12.22 26.46
N SER A 444 7.03 12.20 25.55
CA SER A 444 5.71 12.86 25.65
C SER A 444 5.71 14.39 25.67
N GLU A 445 6.87 15.05 25.54
CA GLU A 445 6.94 16.50 25.37
C GLU A 445 6.94 16.90 23.89
N THR A 446 6.79 18.21 23.65
CA THR A 446 6.70 18.78 22.31
C THR A 446 7.48 20.09 22.21
N CYS A 447 7.84 20.46 20.99
CA CYS A 447 8.31 21.79 20.62
C CYS A 447 7.58 22.25 19.35
N THR A 448 7.71 23.54 19.00
CA THR A 448 7.09 24.10 17.81
C THR A 448 8.03 24.93 16.95
N VAL A 449 7.72 25.00 15.66
CA VAL A 449 8.32 25.92 14.69
C VAL A 449 7.22 26.48 13.79
N GLU A 450 7.33 27.74 13.37
CA GLU A 450 6.33 28.37 12.50
C GLU A 450 6.87 28.60 11.09
N GLY A 451 6.15 28.16 10.07
CA GLY A 451 6.44 28.45 8.67
C GLY A 451 5.63 29.63 8.16
N VAL A 452 6.27 30.51 7.38
CA VAL A 452 5.62 31.66 6.71
C VAL A 452 5.95 31.64 5.23
N PHE A 453 4.92 31.80 4.38
CA PHE A 453 5.06 31.91 2.94
C PHE A 453 5.08 33.38 2.50
N SER A 454 6.04 33.75 1.64
CA SER A 454 6.22 35.09 1.09
C SER A 454 6.68 35.01 -0.38
N PRO A 455 5.75 34.84 -1.34
CA PRO A 455 6.11 34.62 -2.74
C PRO A 455 6.81 35.84 -3.34
N GLN A 456 7.95 35.61 -3.99
CA GLN A 456 8.75 36.64 -4.68
C GLN A 456 8.45 36.69 -6.19
N SER A 457 7.71 35.71 -6.71
CA SER A 457 7.33 35.63 -8.13
C SER A 457 6.02 34.86 -8.29
N LEU A 458 5.38 35.02 -9.44
CA LEU A 458 4.12 34.34 -9.77
C LEU A 458 4.28 32.82 -9.86
N GLY A 459 3.17 32.11 -9.66
CA GLY A 459 3.05 30.67 -9.84
C GLY A 459 3.34 29.85 -8.57
N LEU A 460 3.26 28.52 -8.72
CA LEU A 460 3.45 27.55 -7.65
C LEU A 460 4.89 27.62 -7.09
N LYS A 461 5.00 27.61 -5.76
CA LYS A 461 6.24 27.54 -4.98
C LYS A 461 6.21 26.30 -4.12
N GLN A 462 7.33 25.58 -4.09
CA GLN A 462 7.48 24.36 -3.29
C GLN A 462 8.81 24.36 -2.55
N ALA A 463 8.75 24.04 -1.26
CA ALA A 463 9.90 23.84 -0.39
C ALA A 463 9.59 22.71 0.59
N THR A 464 10.62 22.26 1.30
CA THR A 464 10.52 21.22 2.32
C THR A 464 11.07 21.77 3.63
N LEU A 465 10.31 21.62 4.72
CA LEU A 465 10.81 21.79 6.07
C LEU A 465 11.41 20.47 6.53
N SER A 466 12.73 20.41 6.65
CA SER A 466 13.50 19.20 6.97
C SER A 466 13.97 19.23 8.42
N ILE A 467 13.61 18.18 9.16
CA ILE A 467 13.89 18.02 10.59
C ILE A 467 14.79 16.80 10.74
N VAL A 468 16.02 17.00 11.21
CA VAL A 468 17.00 15.92 11.42
C VAL A 468 17.09 15.61 12.91
N SER A 469 17.00 14.33 13.29
CA SER A 469 17.00 13.90 14.69
C SER A 469 17.84 12.63 14.91
N ASN A 470 17.91 12.17 16.16
CA ASN A 470 18.48 10.88 16.56
C ASN A 470 17.46 9.73 16.55
N ASP A 471 16.27 9.96 16.00
CA ASP A 471 15.29 8.90 15.74
C ASP A 471 15.93 7.85 14.80
N PRO A 472 16.02 6.58 15.20
CA PRO A 472 16.74 5.55 14.46
C PRO A 472 16.03 5.14 13.16
N ASP A 473 14.70 5.19 13.12
CA ASP A 473 13.89 4.80 11.96
C ASP A 473 13.52 5.99 11.08
N THR A 474 13.35 7.17 11.68
CA THR A 474 13.08 8.44 10.98
C THR A 474 14.15 9.50 11.30
N PRO A 475 15.43 9.29 10.94
CA PRO A 475 16.52 10.22 11.25
C PRO A 475 16.37 11.57 10.54
N GLN A 476 15.53 11.65 9.50
CA GLN A 476 15.12 12.88 8.85
C GLN A 476 13.62 12.82 8.54
N PHE A 477 12.85 13.78 9.05
CA PHE A 477 11.44 13.97 8.76
C PHE A 477 11.25 15.21 7.87
N ASP A 478 10.59 15.02 6.72
CA ASP A 478 10.40 16.07 5.71
C ASP A 478 8.92 16.49 5.61
N VAL A 479 8.64 17.77 5.88
CA VAL A 479 7.30 18.38 5.78
C VAL A 479 7.18 19.15 4.46
N SER A 480 6.20 18.77 3.63
CA SER A 480 5.97 19.41 2.33
C SER A 480 5.28 20.78 2.46
N LEU A 481 5.88 21.84 1.91
CA LEU A 481 5.34 23.20 1.92
C LEU A 481 5.01 23.68 0.51
N THR A 482 3.79 24.18 0.31
CA THR A 482 3.34 24.71 -0.98
C THR A 482 2.63 26.06 -0.85
N GLY A 483 2.67 26.87 -1.90
CA GLY A 483 1.93 28.13 -1.99
C GLY A 483 1.99 28.70 -3.40
N THR A 484 1.07 29.59 -3.76
CA THR A 484 1.02 30.19 -5.11
C THR A 484 1.17 31.71 -5.03
N GLY A 485 2.17 32.24 -5.72
CA GLY A 485 2.29 33.69 -5.93
C GLY A 485 1.30 34.18 -6.99
N VAL A 486 0.45 35.14 -6.64
CA VAL A 486 -0.48 35.82 -7.56
C VAL A 486 -0.15 37.32 -7.66
N ASP A 487 -0.59 38.00 -8.71
CA ASP A 487 -0.45 39.45 -8.82
C ASP A 487 -1.48 40.18 -7.93
N ASP A 488 -1.27 41.48 -7.69
CA ASP A 488 -2.21 42.34 -6.96
C ASP A 488 -3.48 42.63 -7.76
N ASN A 489 -3.53 42.14 -8.99
CA ASN A 489 -4.62 42.26 -9.90
C ASN A 489 -5.42 40.95 -9.82
N PRO A 490 -6.59 40.92 -9.14
CA PRO A 490 -7.43 39.73 -9.22
C PRO A 490 -7.64 39.40 -10.70
N PRO A 491 -7.56 38.13 -11.13
CA PRO A 491 -7.94 37.81 -12.49
C PRO A 491 -9.33 38.42 -12.70
N PRO A 492 -9.56 39.19 -13.79
CA PRO A 492 -10.87 39.76 -14.04
C PRO A 492 -11.88 38.62 -13.90
N PRO A 493 -13.02 38.83 -13.20
CA PRO A 493 -14.01 37.78 -13.01
C PRO A 493 -14.24 37.13 -14.37
N LEU A 494 -14.07 35.80 -14.47
CA LEU A 494 -14.11 35.06 -15.73
C LEU A 494 -15.29 35.58 -16.56
N VAL A 495 -14.98 36.41 -17.55
CA VAL A 495 -16.00 36.98 -18.43
C VAL A 495 -16.40 35.83 -19.33
N PRO A 496 -17.66 35.35 -19.28
CA PRO A 496 -18.06 34.28 -20.16
C PRO A 496 -17.87 34.74 -21.61
N THR A 497 -17.02 34.03 -22.36
CA THR A 497 -16.89 34.26 -23.81
C THR A 497 -18.08 33.61 -24.50
N ILE A 498 -18.87 34.41 -25.18
CA ILE A 498 -20.02 33.98 -25.99
C ILE A 498 -19.55 33.82 -27.44
N HIS A 499 -19.65 32.62 -28.00
CA HIS A 499 -19.46 32.39 -29.43
C HIS A 499 -20.80 32.11 -30.11
N ALA A 500 -21.05 32.76 -31.26
CA ALA A 500 -22.12 32.36 -32.17
C ALA A 500 -21.56 31.29 -33.12
N VAL A 501 -22.20 30.11 -33.18
CA VAL A 501 -21.64 28.95 -33.88
C VAL A 501 -22.03 28.90 -35.38
N SER A 502 -22.88 29.80 -35.87
CA SER A 502 -23.06 30.04 -37.32
C SER A 502 -23.80 31.34 -37.58
N GLY A 503 -23.46 32.07 -38.65
CA GLY A 503 -24.29 33.19 -39.16
C GLY A 503 -23.69 34.60 -39.17
N GLY A 504 -22.49 34.82 -38.62
CA GLY A 504 -21.67 36.01 -38.95
C GLY A 504 -21.68 37.20 -37.98
N GLY A 505 -21.75 36.97 -36.66
CA GLY A 505 -21.42 38.00 -35.66
C GLY A 505 -20.48 37.45 -34.59
N TYR A 506 -19.45 38.22 -34.18
CA TYR A 506 -18.48 37.84 -33.14
C TYR A 506 -18.60 38.79 -31.94
N TRP A 507 -18.68 38.24 -30.72
CA TRP A 507 -18.36 38.96 -29.48
C TRP A 507 -16.85 38.81 -29.23
N ASN A 508 -16.09 39.90 -29.23
CA ASN A 508 -14.65 39.84 -28.90
C ASN A 508 -14.29 40.52 -27.56
N SER A 509 -15.20 41.29 -26.94
CA SER A 509 -15.09 41.86 -25.58
C SER A 509 -16.38 42.60 -25.18
N VAL A 510 -16.48 43.04 -23.92
CA VAL A 510 -17.70 43.65 -23.33
C VAL A 510 -18.08 45.02 -23.92
N ASP A 511 -17.24 45.68 -24.74
CA ASP A 511 -17.47 47.10 -25.07
C ASP A 511 -17.58 47.51 -26.55
N THR A 512 -17.57 46.61 -27.53
CA THR A 512 -17.86 47.04 -28.93
C THR A 512 -18.55 45.97 -29.77
N TRP A 513 -19.72 46.32 -30.33
CA TRP A 513 -20.36 45.62 -31.46
C TRP A 513 -20.28 46.42 -32.76
N VAL A 514 -20.21 45.71 -33.89
CA VAL A 514 -20.42 46.24 -35.25
C VAL A 514 -21.77 45.73 -35.76
N GLU A 515 -22.61 46.60 -36.30
CA GLU A 515 -23.98 46.30 -36.77
C GLU A 515 -24.11 44.99 -37.58
N GLY A 516 -24.94 44.08 -37.08
CA GLY A 516 -25.31 42.81 -37.70
C GLY A 516 -26.60 42.25 -37.06
N ARG A 517 -27.35 41.45 -37.83
CA ARG A 517 -28.75 41.04 -37.56
C ARG A 517 -28.97 40.37 -36.18
N VAL A 518 -30.21 40.46 -35.67
CA VAL A 518 -30.68 39.83 -34.41
C VAL A 518 -30.59 38.29 -34.52
N PRO A 519 -30.14 37.58 -33.47
CA PRO A 519 -30.16 36.12 -33.44
C PRO A 519 -31.57 35.56 -33.60
N ASP A 520 -31.75 34.49 -34.38
CA ASP A 520 -33.04 33.83 -34.61
C ASP A 520 -33.10 32.41 -34.02
N GLU A 521 -34.20 31.70 -34.25
CA GLU A 521 -34.48 30.38 -33.67
C GLU A 521 -33.49 29.29 -34.12
N ASP A 522 -32.67 29.57 -35.14
CA ASP A 522 -31.63 28.67 -35.64
C ASP A 522 -30.26 28.96 -34.99
N ASP A 523 -30.14 30.00 -34.15
CA ASP A 523 -28.89 30.39 -33.49
C ASP A 523 -28.70 29.71 -32.12
N VAL A 524 -27.46 29.27 -31.86
CA VAL A 524 -27.04 28.66 -30.60
C VAL A 524 -26.05 29.57 -29.90
N VAL A 525 -26.36 29.92 -28.65
CA VAL A 525 -25.46 30.68 -27.76
C VAL A 525 -24.62 29.69 -26.96
N GLU A 526 -23.29 29.75 -27.13
CA GLU A 526 -22.36 28.87 -26.41
C GLU A 526 -21.62 29.66 -25.31
N ILE A 527 -21.79 29.25 -24.05
CA ILE A 527 -21.15 29.86 -22.87
C ILE A 527 -20.00 28.96 -22.41
N ASN A 528 -18.77 29.50 -22.39
CA ASN A 528 -17.55 28.80 -21.95
C ASN A 528 -17.31 27.46 -22.67
N GLY A 529 -17.71 27.35 -23.94
CA GLY A 529 -17.53 26.16 -24.77
C GLY A 529 -18.28 24.90 -24.31
N THR A 530 -19.21 25.02 -23.35
CA THR A 530 -19.82 23.84 -22.68
C THR A 530 -21.35 23.91 -22.58
N VAL A 531 -21.95 25.09 -22.42
CA VAL A 531 -23.41 25.24 -22.30
C VAL A 531 -24.00 25.80 -23.58
N ARG A 532 -24.99 25.10 -24.17
CA ARG A 532 -25.72 25.50 -25.38
C ARG A 532 -27.16 25.87 -25.05
N ILE A 533 -27.60 27.06 -25.44
CA ILE A 533 -28.98 27.53 -25.24
C ILE A 533 -29.64 27.70 -26.62
N ASN A 534 -30.80 27.05 -26.82
CA ASN A 534 -31.64 27.22 -28.00
C ASN A 534 -32.65 28.35 -27.76
N ILE A 535 -32.76 29.30 -28.70
CA ILE A 535 -33.73 30.41 -28.62
C ILE A 535 -35.10 29.88 -29.04
N SER A 536 -36.13 30.02 -28.18
CA SER A 536 -37.45 29.39 -28.39
C SER A 536 -38.62 30.36 -28.62
N THR A 537 -38.40 31.68 -28.59
CA THR A 537 -39.45 32.68 -28.82
C THR A 537 -39.00 33.83 -29.75
N ILE A 538 -39.88 34.20 -30.68
CA ILE A 538 -39.67 35.30 -31.63
C ILE A 538 -40.30 36.58 -31.07
N VAL A 539 -39.51 37.65 -30.91
CA VAL A 539 -40.04 39.01 -30.74
C VAL A 539 -39.65 39.85 -31.95
N ALA A 540 -40.59 39.96 -32.90
CA ALA A 540 -40.36 40.73 -34.13
C ALA A 540 -40.26 42.23 -33.83
N GLY A 541 -39.17 42.87 -34.29
CA GLY A 541 -38.97 44.32 -34.19
C GLY A 541 -38.11 44.79 -33.01
N MET A 542 -37.56 43.87 -32.20
CA MET A 542 -36.54 44.24 -31.21
C MET A 542 -35.17 44.43 -31.87
N VAL A 543 -34.47 45.48 -31.47
CA VAL A 543 -33.08 45.75 -31.88
C VAL A 543 -32.22 45.65 -30.63
N VAL A 544 -31.23 44.74 -30.64
CA VAL A 544 -30.22 44.66 -29.58
C VAL A 544 -29.31 45.87 -29.71
N THR A 545 -29.35 46.76 -28.73
CA THR A 545 -28.55 48.00 -28.72
C THR A 545 -27.43 47.92 -27.69
N ALA A 546 -26.47 48.83 -27.80
CA ALA A 546 -25.40 48.98 -26.81
C ALA A 546 -26.01 49.23 -25.42
N GLY A 547 -25.70 48.36 -24.46
CA GLY A 547 -26.26 48.38 -23.09
C GLY A 547 -27.27 47.26 -22.78
N SER A 548 -27.55 46.35 -23.71
CA SER A 548 -28.29 45.11 -23.41
C SER A 548 -27.48 44.18 -22.48
N VAL A 549 -28.12 43.51 -21.52
CA VAL A 549 -27.44 42.76 -20.45
C VAL A 549 -27.97 41.32 -20.37
N LEU A 550 -27.05 40.35 -20.28
CA LEU A 550 -27.34 38.95 -19.99
C LEU A 550 -26.99 38.66 -18.52
N GLU A 551 -28.00 38.36 -17.70
CA GLU A 551 -27.81 38.19 -16.26
C GLU A 551 -28.07 36.73 -15.84
N LYS A 552 -27.21 36.20 -14.96
CA LYS A 552 -27.40 34.89 -14.35
C LYS A 552 -28.36 35.00 -13.17
N GLN A 553 -29.42 34.18 -13.16
CA GLN A 553 -30.40 34.16 -12.07
C GLN A 553 -29.87 33.32 -10.90
N GLY A 554 -29.12 33.97 -10.00
CA GLY A 554 -28.63 33.37 -8.75
C GLY A 554 -27.68 32.19 -8.96
N ILE A 555 -27.81 31.14 -8.14
CA ILE A 555 -26.95 29.93 -8.16
C ILE A 555 -27.43 28.90 -9.19
N THR A 556 -28.49 29.18 -9.95
CA THR A 556 -29.03 28.24 -10.96
C THR A 556 -28.30 28.35 -12.31
N THR A 557 -28.53 27.40 -13.21
CA THR A 557 -27.97 27.39 -14.58
C THR A 557 -28.76 28.25 -15.58
N ASN A 558 -29.76 29.00 -15.12
CA ASN A 558 -30.64 29.79 -15.98
C ASN A 558 -30.11 31.22 -16.17
N TYR A 559 -30.17 31.71 -17.41
CA TYR A 559 -29.75 33.06 -17.80
C TYR A 559 -30.94 33.81 -18.41
N THR A 560 -31.01 35.12 -18.15
CA THR A 560 -32.06 35.99 -18.67
C THR A 560 -31.43 37.05 -19.57
N LEU A 561 -31.87 37.12 -20.84
CA LEU A 561 -31.42 38.14 -21.77
C LEU A 561 -32.39 39.32 -21.75
N THR A 562 -31.91 40.50 -21.40
CA THR A 562 -32.73 41.72 -21.40
C THR A 562 -32.29 42.65 -22.52
N VAL A 563 -33.22 42.99 -23.43
CA VAL A 563 -32.98 43.85 -24.59
C VAL A 563 -33.89 45.09 -24.48
N ASN A 564 -33.29 46.27 -24.34
CA ASN A 564 -34.01 47.55 -24.15
C ASN A 564 -35.02 47.56 -22.97
N GLY A 565 -34.80 46.73 -21.95
CA GLY A 565 -35.67 46.63 -20.76
C GLY A 565 -36.74 45.53 -20.83
N ASP A 566 -36.87 44.84 -21.96
CA ASP A 566 -37.77 43.71 -22.14
C ASP A 566 -36.99 42.39 -21.99
N VAL A 567 -37.59 41.44 -21.26
CA VAL A 567 -36.96 40.17 -20.88
C VAL A 567 -37.31 39.07 -21.87
N ILE A 568 -36.27 38.42 -22.43
CA ILE A 568 -36.35 37.20 -23.23
C ILE A 568 -35.84 36.06 -22.32
N ASN A 569 -36.71 35.09 -22.05
CA ASN A 569 -36.42 33.94 -21.18
C ASN A 569 -35.99 32.72 -21.98
#